data_AF-A0A6X8IHS7-F1
#
_entry.id   AF-A0A6X8IHS7-F1
#
_cell.length_a   1.000
_cell.length_b   1.000
_cell.length_c   1.000
_cell.angle_alpha   90.00
_cell.angle_beta   90.00
_cell.angle_gamma   90.00
#
_symmetry.space_group_name_H-M   'P 1'
#
loop_
_entity.id
_entity.type
_entity.pdbx_description
1 polymer ?
#
loop_
_entity_poly.entity_id
_entity_poly.type
_entity_poly.pdbx_seq_one_letter_code
_entity_poly.pdbx_strand_id
1 'polypeptide(L)' 'MLIISYIVLCLLFIVYLYTLSVRIEGKIINVMVPYLIITVPTLYVFEGI' A
#
# COMPACT_ATOMS: atom_id res chain seq x y z
N MET A 1 6.53 -2.13 -17.11
CA MET A 1 6.03 -3.47 -16.72
C MET A 1 6.25 -3.74 -15.22
N LEU A 2 7.45 -3.53 -14.67
CA LEU A 2 7.74 -3.69 -13.23
C LEU A 2 6.93 -2.74 -12.30
N ILE A 3 6.74 -1.48 -12.69
CA ILE A 3 6.01 -0.48 -11.88
C ILE A 3 4.54 -0.89 -11.67
N ILE A 4 3.87 -1.40 -12.72
CA ILE A 4 2.48 -1.84 -12.64
C ILE A 4 2.36 -3.04 -11.68
N SER A 5 3.24 -4.03 -11.80
CA SER A 5 3.27 -5.18 -10.88
C SER A 5 3.52 -4.75 -9.43
N TYR A 6 4.40 -3.77 -9.23
CA TYR A 6 4.67 -3.20 -7.90
C TYR A 6 3.44 -2.50 -7.30
N ILE A 7 2.75 -1.66 -8.08
CA ILE A 7 1.52 -0.98 -7.63
C ILE A 7 0.45 -2.01 -7.24
N VAL A 8 0.27 -3.06 -8.05
CA VAL A 8 -0.70 -4.13 -7.76
C VAL A 8 -0.35 -4.85 -6.45
N LEU A 9 0.92 -5.17 -6.22
CA LEU A 9 1.37 -5.79 -4.97
C LEU A 9 1.14 -4.88 -3.76
N CYS A 10 1.38 -3.57 -3.88
CA CYS A 10 1.11 -2.62 -2.82
C CYS A 10 -0.38 -2.56 -2.48
N LEU A 11 -1.25 -2.52 -3.48
CA LEU A 11 -2.70 -2.52 -3.29
C LEU A 11 -3.15 -3.80 -2.58
N LEU A 12 -2.67 -4.98 -3.00
CA LEU A 12 -2.97 -6.25 -2.35
C LEU A 12 -2.53 -6.26 -0.88
N PHE A 13 -1.33 -5.75 -0.60
CA PHE A 13 -0.80 -5.68 0.76
C PHE A 13 -1.64 -4.77 1.68
N ILE A 14 -2.14 -3.65 1.16
CA ILE A 14 -2.95 -2.71 1.95
C ILE A 14 -4.36 -3.25 2.20
N VAL A 15 -4.95 -3.92 1.20
CA VAL A 15 -6.23 -4.63 1.40
C VAL A 15 -6.07 -5.73 2.46
N TYR A 16 -4.94 -6.44 2.46
CA TYR A 16 -4.64 -7.42 3.49
C TYR A 16 -4.55 -6.78 4.88
N LEU A 17 -3.77 -5.70 5.04
CA LEU A 17 -3.65 -4.98 6.32
C LEU A 17 -5.00 -4.42 6.80
N TYR A 18 -5.80 -3.87 5.89
CA TYR A 18 -7.15 -3.40 6.21
C TYR A 18 -8.02 -4.53 6.74
N THR A 19 -8.04 -5.66 6.03
CA THR A 19 -8.83 -6.84 6.43
C THR A 19 -8.38 -7.37 7.79
N LEU A 20 -7.06 -7.38 8.05
CA LEU A 20 -6.48 -7.80 9.31
C LEU A 20 -6.90 -6.86 10.46
N SER A 21 -6.80 -5.54 10.25
CA SER A 21 -7.20 -4.52 11.22
C SER A 21 -8.69 -4.60 11.56
N VAL A 22 -9.54 -4.79 10.55
CA VAL A 22 -10.99 -4.96 10.74
C VAL A 22 -11.30 -6.25 11.49
N ARG A 23 -10.63 -7.37 11.17
CA ARG A 23 -10.87 -8.66 11.81
C ARG A 23 -10.39 -8.73 13.26
N ILE A 24 -9.22 -8.16 13.57
CA ILE A 24 -8.60 -8.28 14.90
C ILE A 24 -9.08 -7.17 15.82
N GLU A 25 -9.09 -5.93 15.35
CA GLU A 25 -9.37 -4.77 16.21
C GLU A 25 -10.79 -4.21 16.03
N GLY A 26 -11.53 -4.64 14.99
CA GLY A 26 -12.82 -4.05 14.66
C GLY A 26 -12.72 -2.59 14.18
N LYS A 27 -11.50 -2.11 13.86
CA LYS A 27 -11.25 -0.72 13.50
C LYS A 27 -11.09 -0.58 11.99
N ILE A 28 -11.85 0.37 11.44
CA ILE A 28 -11.68 0.85 10.07
C ILE A 28 -10.51 1.83 10.08
N ILE A 29 -9.40 1.44 9.44
CA ILE A 29 -8.21 2.27 9.31
C ILE A 29 -8.20 3.00 7.96
N ASN A 30 -7.65 4.21 7.96
CA ASN A 30 -7.44 4.94 6.72
C ASN A 30 -6.32 4.26 5.90
N VAL A 31 -6.73 3.54 4.85
CA VAL A 31 -5.83 2.83 3.92
C VAL A 31 -4.95 3.74 3.07
N MET A 32 -5.28 5.03 2.95
CA MET A 32 -4.50 5.98 2.15
C MET A 32 -3.13 6.28 2.79
N VAL A 33 -3.05 6.26 4.12
CA VAL A 33 -1.79 6.50 4.85
C VAL A 33 -0.74 5.40 4.59
N PRO A 34 -1.02 4.10 4.83
CA PRO A 34 -0.08 3.03 4.51
C PRO A 34 0.19 2.94 3.01
N TYR A 35 -0.79 3.26 2.15
CA TYR A 35 -0.57 3.36 0.71
C TYR A 35 0.51 4.37 0.36
N LEU A 36 0.40 5.60 0.85
CA LEU A 36 1.36 6.66 0.57
C LEU A 36 2.75 6.34 1.14
N ILE A 37 2.83 5.80 2.36
CA ILE A 37 4.12 5.43 2.98
C ILE A 37 4.88 4.40 2.14
N ILE A 38 4.16 3.45 1.52
CA ILE A 38 4.79 2.38 0.73
C ILE A 38 5.11 2.88 -0.69
N THR A 39 4.14 3.52 -1.34
CA THR A 39 4.25 3.86 -2.76
C THR A 39 5.09 5.09 -3.03
N VAL A 40 5.05 6.13 -2.18
CA VAL A 40 5.74 7.41 -2.46
C VAL A 40 7.27 7.27 -2.50
N PRO A 41 7.95 6.66 -1.52
CA PRO A 41 9.41 6.50 -1.58
C PRO A 41 9.82 5.65 -2.79
N THR A 42 8.98 4.68 -3.14
CA THR A 42 9.30 3.73 -4.19
C THR A 42 9.12 4.32 -5.58
N LEU A 43 8.04 5.09 -5.78
CA LEU A 43 7.87 5.90 -6.99
C LEU A 43 8.99 6.94 -7.11
N TYR A 44 9.41 7.57 -6.01
CA TYR A 44 10.56 8.48 -6.02
C TYR A 44 11.87 7.80 -6.45
N VAL A 45 12.11 6.56 -6.00
CA VAL A 45 13.28 5.76 -6.40
C VAL A 45 13.21 5.30 -7.85
N PHE A 46 12.02 4.97 -8.36
CA PHE A 46 11.84 4.47 -9.74
C PHE A 46 11.64 5.56 -10.79
N GLU A 47 11.10 6.73 -10.42
CA GLU A 47 10.99 7.92 -11.29
C GLU A 47 12.25 8.80 -11.23
N GLY A 48 13.34 8.30 -10.63
CA GLY A 48 14.60 9.02 -10.42
C GLY A 48 14.95 10.05 -11.50
N ILE A 49 14.98 11.31 -11.05
CA ILE A 49 15.99 12.27 -11.51
C ILE A 49 17.36 11.72 -11.10
#